data_AF-A0AAV5ULI7-F1
#
_entry.id   AF-A0AAV5ULI7-F1
#
_cell.length_a   1.000
_cell.length_b   1.000
_cell.length_c   1.000
_cell.angle_alpha   90.00
_cell.angle_beta   90.00
_cell.angle_gamma   90.00
#
_symmetry.space_group_name_H-M   'P 1'
#
loop_
_entity.id
_entity.type
_entity.pdbx_description
1 polymer ?
#
loop_
_entity_poly.entity_id
_entity_poly.type
_entity_poly.pdbx_seq_one_letter_code
_entity_poly.pdbx_strand_id
1 'polypeptide(L)'
;MSGSQMWRLEEIECWREKAYTLSRMDRIGHLIMKTLEIAQMVIKDVPQIETLMFDLGSLSRENTKTMSEDPNRDNIIRYLMYGICASVGSMVESIIERRDEQKLEEYNEMNQLGDENVNDEIDKDTIVQGNFPETTLRIDSPDIHLSVASAVRDSLCAMMKEEPDELEEMDHSDDTSENEVDLDLAQTVVDNGSDVNEDTAVSNQGASLYCCDKCSKRFTSK
;
A
#
# COMPACT_ATOMS: atom_id res chain seq x y z
N MET A 1 3.80 2.89 21.10
CA MET A 1 4.20 2.31 19.81
C MET A 1 5.58 1.68 19.96
N SER A 2 5.76 0.41 19.58
CA SER A 2 7.07 -0.24 19.72
C SER A 2 8.05 0.29 18.67
N GLY A 3 9.36 0.21 18.92
CA GLY A 3 10.38 0.59 17.91
C GLY A 3 10.23 -0.21 16.60
N SER A 4 9.71 -1.44 16.69
CA SER A 4 9.38 -2.28 15.52
C SER A 4 8.20 -1.74 14.69
N GLN A 5 7.25 -1.02 15.30
CA GLN A 5 6.14 -0.40 14.55
C GLN A 5 6.58 0.88 13.86
N MET A 6 7.45 1.68 14.51
CA MET A 6 7.94 2.95 13.96
C MET A 6 8.63 2.75 12.61
N TRP A 7 9.55 1.79 12.50
CA TRP A 7 10.30 1.58 11.25
C TRP A 7 9.38 1.13 10.10
N ARG A 8 8.34 0.34 10.39
CA ARG A 8 7.37 -0.09 9.37
C ARG A 8 6.59 1.10 8.83
N LEU A 9 6.22 2.03 9.70
CA LEU A 9 5.52 3.25 9.30
C LEU A 9 6.39 4.16 8.45
N GLU A 10 7.68 4.31 8.80
CA GLU A 10 8.65 5.06 8.00
C GLU A 10 8.88 4.42 6.62
N GLU A 11 8.98 3.09 6.55
CA GLU A 11 9.11 2.37 5.28
C GLU A 11 7.87 2.58 4.40
N ILE A 12 6.67 2.42 4.95
CA ILE A 12 5.41 2.66 4.24
C ILE A 12 5.31 4.11 3.75
N GLU A 13 5.72 5.07 4.58
CA GLU A 13 5.73 6.49 4.22
C GLU A 13 6.63 6.74 3.01
N CYS A 14 7.85 6.19 3.01
CA CYS A 14 8.77 6.31 1.88
C CYS A 14 8.18 5.72 0.58
N TRP A 15 7.50 4.57 0.67
CA TRP A 15 6.83 4.00 -0.50
C TRP A 15 5.62 4.82 -0.95
N ARG A 16 4.90 5.45 0.00
CA ARG A 16 3.77 6.32 -0.32
C ARG A 16 4.20 7.56 -1.07
N GLU A 17 5.31 8.20 -0.70
CA GLU A 17 5.87 9.35 -1.43
C GLU A 17 6.23 8.99 -2.89
N LYS A 18 6.80 7.79 -3.11
CA LYS A 18 7.08 7.28 -4.46
C LYS A 18 5.80 7.00 -5.24
N ALA A 19 4.82 6.36 -4.60
CA ALA A 19 3.52 6.08 -5.21
C ALA A 19 2.76 7.37 -5.53
N TYR A 20 2.88 8.41 -4.71
CA TYR A 20 2.33 9.74 -4.97
C TYR A 20 2.94 10.35 -6.24
N THR A 21 4.27 10.25 -6.41
CA THR A 21 4.92 10.69 -7.65
C THR A 21 4.37 9.93 -8.87
N LEU A 22 4.26 8.60 -8.76
CA LEU A 22 3.69 7.76 -9.82
C LEU A 22 2.21 8.09 -10.10
N SER A 23 1.43 8.44 -9.08
CA SER A 23 0.00 8.73 -9.18
C SER A 23 -0.31 9.92 -10.09
N ARG A 24 0.66 10.82 -10.28
CA ARG A 24 0.55 11.96 -11.19
C ARG A 24 0.60 11.55 -12.66
N MET A 25 1.20 10.40 -12.95
CA MET A 25 1.41 9.88 -14.29
C MET A 25 0.49 8.71 -14.62
N ASP A 26 0.11 7.91 -13.61
CA ASP A 26 -0.61 6.67 -13.80
C ASP A 26 -1.61 6.41 -12.67
N ARG A 27 -2.78 5.91 -13.04
CA ARG A 27 -3.83 5.50 -12.10
C ARG A 27 -3.40 4.35 -11.19
N ILE A 28 -2.51 3.48 -11.67
CA ILE A 28 -1.96 2.42 -10.83
C ILE A 28 -1.16 3.00 -9.64
N GLY A 29 -0.49 4.13 -9.84
CA GLY A 29 0.21 4.83 -8.77
C GLY A 29 -0.75 5.33 -7.69
N HIS A 30 -1.92 5.84 -8.09
CA HIS A 30 -2.96 6.24 -7.16
C HIS A 30 -3.50 5.06 -6.35
N LEU A 31 -3.74 3.92 -7.02
CA LEU A 31 -4.20 2.70 -6.37
C LEU A 31 -3.17 2.17 -5.34
N ILE A 32 -1.88 2.16 -5.70
CA ILE A 32 -0.80 1.77 -4.79
C ILE A 32 -0.73 2.71 -3.59
N MET A 33 -0.82 4.03 -3.82
CA MET A 33 -0.81 5.03 -2.76
C MET A 33 -1.94 4.80 -1.74
N LYS A 34 -3.18 4.61 -2.22
CA LYS A 34 -4.34 4.32 -1.37
C LYS A 34 -4.21 3.00 -0.61
N THR A 35 -3.64 1.98 -1.25
CA THR A 35 -3.34 0.69 -0.59
C THR A 35 -2.35 0.88 0.56
N LEU A 36 -1.31 1.68 0.37
CA LEU A 36 -0.31 1.99 1.40
C LEU A 36 -0.91 2.85 2.53
N GLU A 37 -1.83 3.76 2.22
CA GLU A 37 -2.58 4.51 3.24
C GLU A 37 -3.40 3.58 4.14
N ILE A 38 -4.13 2.63 3.56
CA ILE A 38 -4.88 1.62 4.31
C ILE A 38 -3.95 0.76 5.17
N ALA A 39 -2.81 0.30 4.62
CA ALA A 39 -1.81 -0.43 5.41
C ALA A 39 -1.27 0.41 6.57
N GLN A 40 -1.01 1.70 6.35
CA GLN A 40 -0.56 2.62 7.40
C GLN A 40 -1.63 2.79 8.49
N MET A 41 -2.91 2.93 8.11
CA MET A 41 -4.02 3.03 9.06
C MET A 41 -4.10 1.80 9.95
N VAL A 42 -4.01 0.60 9.38
CA VAL A 42 -4.03 -0.67 10.14
C VAL A 42 -2.88 -0.77 11.16
N ILE A 43 -1.72 -0.18 10.86
CA ILE A 43 -0.55 -0.21 11.77
C ILE A 43 -0.61 0.87 12.85
N LYS A 44 -1.05 2.10 12.53
CA LYS A 44 -0.98 3.24 13.44
C LYS A 44 -1.87 3.05 14.66
N ASP A 45 -3.11 2.65 14.45
CA ASP A 45 -4.10 2.36 15.49
C ASP A 45 -5.19 1.50 14.85
N VAL A 46 -5.86 0.63 15.60
CA VAL A 46 -7.01 -0.10 15.03
C VAL A 46 -8.06 0.96 14.70
N PRO A 47 -8.31 1.29 13.42
CA PRO A 47 -9.21 2.39 13.08
C PRO A 47 -10.61 2.08 13.62
N GLN A 48 -11.48 3.09 13.65
CA GLN A 48 -12.91 2.81 13.68
C GLN A 48 -13.19 1.85 12.51
N ILE A 49 -13.60 0.62 12.85
CA ILE A 49 -13.76 -0.48 11.89
C ILE A 49 -14.63 -0.03 10.71
N GLU A 50 -15.64 0.77 11.01
CA GLU A 50 -16.57 1.36 10.04
C GLU A 50 -15.86 2.18 8.95
N THR A 51 -14.93 3.07 9.33
CA THR A 51 -14.15 3.86 8.38
C THR A 51 -13.24 2.97 7.54
N LEU A 52 -12.59 1.99 8.16
CA LEU A 52 -11.70 1.07 7.46
C LEU A 52 -12.46 0.19 6.45
N MET A 53 -13.64 -0.30 6.81
CA MET A 53 -14.53 -1.05 5.91
C MET A 53 -14.97 -0.20 4.72
N PHE A 54 -15.28 1.08 4.95
CA PHE A 54 -15.60 2.01 3.87
C PHE A 54 -14.42 2.20 2.91
N ASP A 55 -13.22 2.40 3.45
CA ASP A 55 -12.00 2.59 2.66
C ASP A 55 -11.62 1.32 1.88
N LEU A 56 -11.81 0.14 2.45
CA LEU A 56 -11.63 -1.15 1.74
C LEU A 56 -12.62 -1.32 0.59
N GLY A 57 -13.91 -1.05 0.83
CA GLY A 57 -14.92 -1.07 -0.24
C GLY A 57 -14.64 -0.04 -1.33
N SER A 58 -14.05 1.09 -0.96
CA SER A 58 -13.57 2.11 -1.90
C SER A 58 -12.37 1.60 -2.71
N LEU A 59 -11.38 0.99 -2.06
CA LEU A 59 -10.20 0.40 -2.70
C LEU A 59 -10.58 -0.72 -3.68
N SER A 60 -11.45 -1.64 -3.28
CA SER A 60 -11.88 -2.77 -4.13
C SER A 60 -12.58 -2.31 -5.42
N ARG A 61 -13.49 -1.32 -5.30
CA ARG A 61 -14.15 -0.71 -6.47
C ARG A 61 -13.16 0.01 -7.37
N GLU A 62 -12.23 0.75 -6.79
CA GLU A 62 -11.21 1.47 -7.54
C GLU A 62 -10.21 0.55 -8.23
N ASN A 63 -9.81 -0.56 -7.59
CA ASN A 63 -8.98 -1.59 -8.18
C ASN A 63 -9.66 -2.19 -9.41
N THR A 64 -10.91 -2.63 -9.25
CA THR A 64 -11.72 -3.20 -10.35
C THR A 64 -11.88 -2.22 -11.50
N LYS A 65 -12.22 -0.96 -11.19
CA LYS A 65 -12.37 0.10 -12.19
C LYS A 65 -11.05 0.36 -12.92
N THR A 66 -9.96 0.56 -12.18
CA THR A 66 -8.64 0.87 -12.75
C THR A 66 -8.17 -0.26 -13.65
N MET A 67 -8.29 -1.52 -13.22
CA MET A 67 -7.94 -2.68 -14.03
C MET A 67 -8.81 -2.80 -15.30
N SER A 68 -10.11 -2.48 -15.22
CA SER A 68 -11.01 -2.54 -16.38
C SER A 68 -10.71 -1.46 -17.43
N GLU A 69 -10.28 -0.28 -16.99
CA GLU A 69 -9.99 0.89 -17.82
C GLU A 69 -8.51 0.95 -18.27
N ASP A 70 -7.67 0.02 -17.80
CA ASP A 70 -6.24 -0.02 -18.10
C ASP A 70 -5.95 -0.74 -19.42
N PRO A 71 -5.43 -0.02 -20.45
CA PRO A 71 -5.09 -0.63 -21.74
C PRO A 71 -3.91 -1.60 -21.64
N ASN A 72 -3.08 -1.50 -20.60
CA ASN A 72 -1.88 -2.30 -20.41
C ASN A 72 -2.07 -3.37 -19.33
N ARG A 73 -3.31 -3.75 -18.99
CA ARG A 73 -3.58 -4.72 -17.91
C ARG A 73 -2.93 -6.10 -18.08
N ASP A 74 -2.60 -6.48 -19.32
CA ASP A 74 -1.92 -7.74 -19.64
C ASP A 74 -0.40 -7.68 -19.37
N ASN A 75 0.15 -6.50 -19.08
CA ASN A 75 1.51 -6.36 -18.58
C ASN A 75 1.63 -7.03 -17.21
N ILE A 76 2.57 -7.98 -17.09
CA ILE A 76 2.72 -8.81 -15.88
C ILE A 76 2.95 -7.99 -14.61
N ILE A 77 3.69 -6.88 -14.69
CA ILE A 77 3.96 -6.02 -13.53
C ILE A 77 2.67 -5.32 -13.10
N ARG A 78 1.89 -4.79 -14.05
CA ARG A 78 0.62 -4.12 -13.74
C ARG A 78 -0.38 -5.10 -13.14
N TYR A 79 -0.51 -6.28 -13.74
CA TYR A 79 -1.35 -7.36 -13.23
C TYR A 79 -0.96 -7.74 -11.79
N LEU A 80 0.34 -7.87 -11.52
CA LEU A 80 0.86 -8.15 -10.18
C LEU A 80 0.49 -7.05 -9.17
N MET A 81 0.58 -5.78 -9.56
CA MET A 81 0.21 -4.65 -8.68
C MET A 81 -1.28 -4.68 -8.31
N TYR A 82 -2.17 -4.98 -9.27
CA TYR A 82 -3.60 -5.17 -8.97
C TYR A 82 -3.83 -6.34 -8.00
N GLY A 83 -3.11 -7.45 -8.20
CA GLY A 83 -3.14 -8.60 -7.30
C GLY A 83 -2.65 -8.26 -5.88
N ILE A 84 -1.59 -7.46 -5.76
CA ILE A 84 -1.08 -6.99 -4.45
C ILE A 84 -2.10 -6.07 -3.77
N CYS A 85 -2.72 -5.14 -4.49
CA CYS A 85 -3.74 -4.28 -3.90
C CYS A 85 -4.95 -5.08 -3.41
N ALA A 86 -5.39 -6.08 -4.19
CA ALA A 86 -6.46 -6.99 -3.79
C ALA A 86 -6.08 -7.82 -2.56
N SER A 87 -4.87 -8.39 -2.52
CA SER A 87 -4.44 -9.24 -1.41
C SER A 87 -4.29 -8.48 -0.09
N VAL A 88 -3.81 -7.23 -0.15
CA VAL A 88 -3.81 -6.33 1.01
C VAL A 88 -5.25 -6.07 1.47
N GLY A 89 -6.17 -5.79 0.55
CA GLY A 89 -7.60 -5.62 0.87
C GLY A 89 -8.17 -6.81 1.64
N SER A 90 -8.01 -8.03 1.11
CA SER A 90 -8.49 -9.26 1.75
C SER A 90 -7.80 -9.55 3.08
N MET A 91 -6.51 -9.23 3.23
CA MET A 91 -5.81 -9.37 4.50
C MET A 91 -6.42 -8.47 5.58
N VAL A 92 -6.78 -7.23 5.23
CA VAL A 92 -7.41 -6.30 6.16
C VAL A 92 -8.85 -6.72 6.48
N GLU A 93 -9.63 -7.17 5.49
CA GLU A 93 -10.96 -7.74 5.71
C GLU A 93 -10.91 -8.89 6.73
N SER A 94 -9.96 -9.82 6.59
CA SER A 94 -9.77 -10.93 7.54
C SER A 94 -9.35 -10.50 8.95
N ILE A 95 -8.65 -9.35 9.09
CA ILE A 95 -8.35 -8.78 10.42
C ILE A 95 -9.63 -8.23 11.06
N ILE A 96 -10.51 -7.62 10.26
CA ILE A 96 -11.79 -7.06 10.72
C ILE A 96 -12.74 -8.18 11.15
N GLU A 97 -12.92 -9.21 10.31
CA GLU A 97 -13.79 -10.36 10.61
C GLU A 97 -13.44 -11.02 11.94
N ARG A 98 -12.14 -11.32 12.16
CA ARG A 98 -11.67 -11.92 13.43
C ARG A 98 -11.92 -11.03 14.64
N ARG A 99 -11.88 -9.71 14.47
CA ARG A 99 -12.15 -8.77 15.57
C ARG A 99 -13.63 -8.74 15.92
N ASP A 100 -14.51 -8.85 14.93
CA ASP A 100 -15.96 -8.84 15.17
C ASP A 100 -16.44 -10.18 15.75
N GLU A 101 -15.83 -11.30 15.35
CA GLU A 101 -16.03 -12.62 15.98
C GLU A 101 -15.68 -12.60 17.47
N GLN A 102 -14.52 -12.04 17.83
CA GLN A 102 -14.09 -11.92 19.24
C GLN A 102 -15.07 -11.11 20.09
N LYS A 103 -15.58 -9.99 19.56
CA LYS A 103 -16.58 -9.17 20.28
C LYS A 103 -17.91 -9.91 20.48
N LEU A 104 -18.29 -10.74 19.50
CA LEU A 104 -19.52 -11.53 19.58
C LEU A 104 -19.40 -12.62 20.64
N GLU A 105 -18.24 -13.28 20.74
CA GLU A 105 -17.93 -14.26 21.79
C GLU A 105 -17.98 -13.61 23.17
N GLU A 106 -17.32 -12.45 23.37
CA GLU A 106 -17.38 -11.68 24.63
C GLU A 106 -18.81 -11.31 25.04
N TYR A 107 -19.65 -10.91 24.09
CA TYR A 107 -21.06 -10.60 24.36
C TYR A 107 -21.88 -11.83 24.78
N ASN A 108 -21.62 -12.98 24.16
CA ASN A 108 -22.30 -14.23 24.49
C ASN A 108 -21.90 -14.74 25.89
N GLU A 109 -20.64 -14.57 26.28
CA GLU A 109 -20.16 -14.93 27.63
C GLU A 109 -20.81 -14.06 28.71
N MET A 110 -20.94 -12.75 28.48
CA MET A 110 -21.62 -11.85 29.43
C MET A 110 -23.11 -12.17 29.62
N ASN A 111 -23.79 -12.63 28.56
CA ASN A 111 -25.21 -12.98 28.64
C ASN A 111 -25.46 -14.31 29.38
N GLN A 112 -24.53 -15.28 29.33
CA GLN A 112 -24.70 -16.57 30.03
C GLN A 112 -24.66 -16.45 31.56
N LEU A 113 -23.93 -15.47 32.10
CA LEU A 113 -23.86 -15.23 33.55
C LEU A 113 -25.11 -14.53 34.12
N GLY A 114 -26.02 -14.05 33.26
CA GLY A 114 -27.18 -13.27 33.66
C GLY A 114 -28.43 -14.09 34.04
N ASP A 115 -28.47 -15.39 33.73
CA ASP A 115 -29.71 -16.19 33.78
C ASP A 115 -29.77 -17.21 34.94
N GLU A 116 -28.75 -17.28 35.81
CA GLU A 116 -28.71 -18.24 36.92
C GLU A 116 -29.39 -17.78 38.23
N ASN A 117 -30.07 -16.61 38.28
CA ASN A 117 -30.47 -16.04 39.58
C ASN A 117 -31.95 -15.75 39.83
N VAL A 118 -32.89 -16.37 39.10
CA VAL A 118 -34.32 -16.27 39.47
C VAL A 118 -35.04 -17.61 39.29
N ASN A 119 -34.89 -18.48 40.29
CA ASN A 119 -35.97 -19.25 40.97
C ASN A 119 -35.29 -20.30 41.86
N ASP A 120 -35.06 -19.98 43.13
CA ASP A 120 -35.92 -20.34 44.28
C ASP A 120 -35.93 -21.84 44.62
N GLU A 121 -35.42 -22.13 45.83
CA GLU A 121 -35.60 -23.31 46.69
C GLU A 121 -35.63 -24.71 46.03
N ILE A 122 -34.60 -25.53 46.30
CA ILE A 122 -34.70 -26.77 47.10
C ILE A 122 -33.34 -27.52 47.11
N ASP A 123 -33.02 -27.99 48.33
CA ASP A 123 -31.99 -28.94 48.77
C ASP A 123 -30.51 -28.52 48.83
N LYS A 124 -30.13 -28.27 50.10
CA LYS A 124 -28.78 -28.21 50.64
C LYS A 124 -28.19 -29.62 50.63
N ASP A 125 -27.06 -29.80 49.95
CA ASP A 125 -25.90 -30.61 50.37
C ASP A 125 -25.13 -31.10 49.14
N THR A 126 -24.40 -30.22 48.43
CA THR A 126 -23.28 -30.70 47.61
C THR A 126 -22.18 -29.65 47.52
N ILE A 127 -21.07 -29.95 48.18
CA ILE A 127 -19.81 -29.22 48.11
C ILE A 127 -19.11 -29.64 46.83
N VAL A 128 -18.94 -28.74 45.85
CA VAL A 128 -17.95 -28.92 44.77
C VAL A 128 -17.21 -27.60 44.52
N GLN A 129 -15.92 -27.62 44.86
CA GLN A 129 -14.92 -26.63 44.45
C GLN A 129 -14.70 -26.74 42.94
N GLY A 130 -15.13 -25.74 42.18
CA GLY A 130 -14.80 -25.58 40.76
C GLY A 130 -13.86 -24.41 40.55
N ASN A 131 -12.57 -24.70 40.38
CA ASN A 131 -11.58 -23.75 39.87
C ASN A 131 -11.89 -23.46 38.39
N PHE A 132 -12.23 -22.22 38.05
CA PHE A 132 -12.30 -21.76 36.66
C PHE A 132 -10.92 -21.28 36.18
N PRO A 133 -10.43 -21.75 35.02
CA PRO A 133 -9.21 -21.22 34.41
C PRO A 133 -9.51 -19.93 33.63
N GLU A 134 -8.81 -18.87 34.01
CA GLU A 134 -8.80 -17.57 33.34
C GLU A 134 -8.06 -17.69 32.01
N THR A 135 -8.80 -17.76 30.90
CA THR A 135 -8.22 -17.92 29.54
C THR A 135 -8.06 -16.55 28.89
N THR A 136 -6.98 -15.84 29.23
CA THR A 136 -6.57 -14.65 28.49
C THR A 136 -5.89 -15.07 27.19
N LEU A 137 -6.62 -14.99 26.08
CA LEU A 137 -6.10 -15.22 24.73
C LEU A 137 -5.16 -14.07 24.32
N ARG A 138 -3.90 -14.18 24.72
CA ARG A 138 -2.78 -13.40 24.15
C ARG A 138 -2.52 -13.90 22.73
N ILE A 139 -2.86 -13.08 21.73
CA ILE A 139 -2.43 -13.27 20.34
C ILE A 139 -0.94 -12.87 20.24
N ASP A 140 -0.07 -13.67 20.87
CA ASP A 140 1.39 -13.48 20.86
C ASP A 140 2.05 -14.40 19.82
N SER A 141 1.49 -14.54 18.62
CA SER A 141 2.19 -15.24 17.52
C SER A 141 2.49 -14.32 16.33
N PRO A 142 3.52 -13.46 16.44
CA PRO A 142 4.02 -12.66 15.33
C PRO A 142 4.69 -13.50 14.22
N ASP A 143 4.94 -14.79 14.45
CA ASP A 143 5.77 -15.62 13.57
C ASP A 143 5.06 -16.09 12.29
N ILE A 144 3.73 -16.21 12.30
CA ILE A 144 2.98 -16.69 11.13
C ILE A 144 2.97 -15.61 10.02
N HIS A 145 2.97 -14.33 10.39
CA HIS A 145 2.97 -13.23 9.41
C HIS A 145 4.32 -13.03 8.71
N LEU A 146 5.44 -13.38 9.33
CA LEU A 146 6.77 -13.22 8.72
C LEU A 146 7.06 -14.26 7.64
N SER A 147 6.51 -15.48 7.79
CA SER A 147 6.74 -16.59 6.86
C SER A 147 6.12 -16.32 5.48
N VAL A 148 4.87 -15.84 5.46
CA VAL A 148 4.17 -15.54 4.20
C VAL A 148 4.82 -14.35 3.48
N ALA A 149 5.18 -13.30 4.22
CA ALA A 149 5.87 -12.15 3.66
C ALA A 149 7.24 -12.51 3.06
N SER A 150 7.99 -13.44 3.70
CA SER A 150 9.24 -13.95 3.13
C SER A 150 9.00 -14.72 1.84
N ALA A 151 8.05 -15.64 1.83
CA ALA A 151 7.78 -16.47 0.65
C ALA A 151 7.33 -15.65 -0.57
N VAL A 152 6.52 -14.60 -0.35
CA VAL A 152 6.10 -13.68 -1.41
C VAL A 152 7.29 -12.86 -1.91
N ARG A 153 8.11 -12.31 -1.01
CA ARG A 153 9.34 -11.58 -1.36
C ARG A 153 10.31 -12.45 -2.16
N ASP A 154 10.52 -13.70 -1.73
CA ASP A 154 11.47 -14.61 -2.36
C ASP A 154 10.98 -15.04 -3.76
N SER A 155 9.66 -15.25 -3.92
CA SER A 155 9.04 -15.49 -5.23
C SER A 155 9.15 -14.28 -6.16
N LEU A 156 8.92 -13.07 -5.66
CA LEU A 156 9.11 -11.82 -6.42
C LEU A 156 10.57 -11.62 -6.85
N CYS A 157 11.52 -11.87 -5.94
CA CYS A 157 12.95 -11.80 -6.24
C CYS A 157 13.37 -12.84 -7.28
N ALA A 158 12.76 -14.03 -7.28
CA ALA A 158 13.02 -15.05 -8.29
C ALA A 158 12.52 -14.61 -9.68
N MET A 159 11.30 -14.08 -9.77
CA MET A 159 10.72 -13.60 -11.04
C MET A 159 11.47 -12.40 -11.63
N MET A 160 12.09 -11.56 -10.79
CA MET A 160 12.89 -10.42 -11.26
C MET A 160 14.32 -10.76 -11.66
N LYS A 161 14.78 -12.00 -11.43
CA LYS A 161 16.13 -12.47 -11.79
C LYS A 161 16.21 -13.13 -13.16
N GLU A 162 15.09 -13.32 -13.84
CA GLU A 162 15.13 -13.63 -15.27
C GLU A 162 15.54 -12.36 -16.00
N GLU A 163 16.85 -12.14 -16.07
CA GLU A 163 17.43 -11.17 -16.99
C GLU A 163 16.92 -11.48 -18.40
N PRO A 164 16.49 -10.46 -19.17
CA PRO A 164 16.18 -10.68 -20.57
C PRO A 164 17.45 -11.19 -21.25
N ASP A 165 17.37 -12.40 -21.81
CA ASP A 165 18.44 -13.00 -22.60
C ASP A 165 19.03 -11.94 -23.53
N GLU A 166 20.34 -11.77 -23.40
CA GLU A 166 21.17 -10.80 -24.10
C GLU A 166 20.68 -10.62 -25.54
N LEU A 167 20.08 -9.46 -25.82
CA LEU A 167 19.81 -9.03 -27.18
C LEU A 167 21.16 -8.94 -27.88
N GLU A 168 21.49 -9.97 -28.65
CA GLU A 168 22.68 -10.02 -29.51
C GLU A 168 22.82 -8.67 -30.20
N GLU A 169 23.96 -8.02 -29.94
CA GLU A 169 24.35 -6.74 -30.54
C GLU A 169 24.30 -6.87 -32.06
N MET A 170 23.18 -6.48 -32.66
CA MET A 170 23.03 -6.39 -34.10
C MET A 170 23.81 -5.16 -34.55
N ASP A 171 25.06 -5.41 -34.97
CA ASP A 171 26.02 -4.47 -35.51
C ASP A 171 25.39 -3.70 -36.70
N HIS A 172 24.84 -2.52 -36.42
CA HIS A 172 24.37 -1.58 -37.45
C HIS A 172 25.55 -0.69 -37.85
N SER A 173 26.35 -1.21 -38.78
CA SER A 173 27.18 -0.38 -39.64
C SER A 173 26.27 0.39 -40.58
N ASP A 174 25.83 1.59 -40.17
CA ASP A 174 25.09 2.48 -41.06
C ASP A 174 25.86 3.79 -41.27
N ASP A 175 26.22 3.98 -42.54
CA ASP A 175 26.95 5.10 -43.11
C ASP A 175 26.15 6.40 -42.90
N THR A 176 26.65 7.27 -42.02
CA THR A 176 26.18 8.67 -41.95
C THR A 176 26.78 9.46 -43.11
N SER A 177 26.09 9.48 -44.25
CA SER A 177 26.30 10.50 -45.29
C SER A 177 25.78 11.84 -44.79
N GLU A 178 26.69 12.80 -44.67
CA GLU A 178 26.46 14.20 -44.35
C GLU A 178 25.45 14.82 -45.33
N ASN A 179 24.31 15.29 -44.81
CA ASN A 179 23.39 16.15 -45.56
C ASN A 179 23.34 17.49 -44.83
N GLU A 180 24.24 18.39 -45.21
CA GLU A 180 24.17 19.81 -44.88
C GLU A 180 22.90 20.39 -45.53
N VAL A 181 21.98 20.89 -44.71
CA VAL A 181 20.86 21.70 -45.20
C VAL A 181 21.01 23.08 -44.56
N ASP A 182 21.51 24.02 -45.36
CA ASP A 182 21.48 25.44 -45.10
C ASP A 182 20.04 25.89 -44.87
N LEU A 183 19.76 26.44 -43.68
CA LEU A 183 18.49 27.06 -43.34
C LEU A 183 18.72 28.55 -43.09
N ASP A 184 18.57 29.30 -44.17
CA ASP A 184 18.54 30.75 -44.21
C ASP A 184 17.31 31.30 -43.44
N LEU A 185 17.61 32.12 -42.44
CA LEU A 185 17.13 33.48 -42.25
C LEU A 185 15.67 33.82 -42.60
N ALA A 186 14.82 33.99 -41.58
CA ALA A 186 13.76 34.99 -41.61
C ALA A 186 13.48 35.54 -40.20
N GLN A 187 14.07 36.70 -39.93
CA GLN A 187 13.74 37.59 -38.83
C GLN A 187 12.44 38.33 -39.16
N THR A 188 11.40 38.14 -38.37
CA THR A 188 10.30 39.11 -38.28
C THR A 188 10.08 39.51 -36.83
N VAL A 189 10.56 40.72 -36.56
CA VAL A 189 10.27 41.55 -35.39
C VAL A 189 8.78 41.88 -35.40
N VAL A 190 8.04 41.50 -34.36
CA VAL A 190 6.79 42.17 -33.99
C VAL A 190 6.91 42.52 -32.51
N ASP A 191 7.22 43.79 -32.31
CA ASP A 191 7.23 44.51 -31.06
C ASP A 191 5.77 44.78 -30.67
N ASN A 192 5.34 44.31 -29.50
CA ASN A 192 4.11 44.73 -28.86
C ASN A 192 4.29 44.65 -27.35
N GLY A 193 4.64 45.78 -26.77
CA GLY A 193 4.65 45.98 -25.33
C GLY A 193 3.24 45.86 -24.74
N SER A 194 3.18 45.24 -23.57
CA SER A 194 2.29 45.70 -22.51
C SER A 194 2.91 45.36 -21.17
N ASP A 195 3.28 46.39 -20.43
CA ASP A 195 3.53 46.37 -19.00
C ASP A 195 2.34 45.77 -18.26
N VAL A 196 2.53 44.62 -17.61
CA VAL A 196 1.74 44.23 -16.44
C VAL A 196 2.66 43.52 -15.45
N ASN A 197 2.76 44.14 -14.28
CA ASN A 197 3.41 43.61 -13.08
C ASN A 197 2.89 42.22 -12.72
N GLU A 198 3.78 41.32 -12.30
CA GLU A 198 3.63 40.57 -11.05
C GLU A 198 4.90 39.78 -10.75
N ASP A 199 5.47 40.06 -9.58
CA ASP A 199 6.58 39.35 -8.95
C ASP A 199 6.26 37.86 -8.81
N THR A 200 6.51 37.09 -9.88
CA THR A 200 6.47 35.64 -9.82
C THR A 200 7.85 35.17 -9.42
N ALA A 201 8.07 35.04 -8.10
CA ALA A 201 9.20 34.31 -7.56
C ALA A 201 9.14 32.87 -8.08
N VAL A 202 9.86 32.60 -9.17
CA VAL A 202 10.16 31.25 -9.63
C VAL A 202 11.08 30.64 -8.57
N SER A 203 10.45 30.05 -7.55
CA SER A 203 11.11 29.12 -6.66
C SER A 203 11.53 27.94 -7.52
N ASN A 204 12.79 27.96 -7.96
CA ASN A 204 13.51 26.77 -8.38
C ASN A 204 13.44 25.80 -7.21
N GLN A 205 12.39 24.97 -7.21
CA GLN A 205 12.28 23.81 -6.35
C GLN A 205 13.41 22.88 -6.80
N GLY A 206 14.55 23.04 -6.13
CA GLY A 206 15.67 22.13 -6.26
C GLY A 206 15.14 20.71 -6.14
N ALA A 207 15.58 19.85 -7.06
CA ALA A 207 15.28 18.43 -7.02
C ALA A 207 15.56 17.90 -5.61
N SER A 208 14.50 17.65 -4.85
CA SER A 208 14.60 17.08 -3.52
C SER A 208 15.06 15.64 -3.70
N LEU A 209 16.33 15.39 -3.40
CA LEU A 209 16.90 14.04 -3.35
C LEU A 209 16.34 13.35 -2.12
N TYR A 210 15.33 12.52 -2.30
CA TYR A 210 14.84 11.61 -1.27
C TYR A 210 15.85 10.47 -1.10
N CYS A 211 16.66 10.54 -0.06
CA CYS A 211 17.53 9.45 0.36
C CYS A 211 16.77 8.53 1.31
N CYS A 212 16.44 7.33 0.86
CA CYS A 212 16.15 6.22 1.77
C CYS A 212 17.49 5.73 2.33
N ASP A 213 17.75 5.97 3.61
CA ASP A 213 19.03 5.66 4.28
C ASP A 213 19.43 4.18 4.20
N LYS A 214 18.48 3.28 3.93
CA LYS A 214 18.75 1.84 3.75
C LYS A 214 18.91 1.39 2.30
N CYS A 215 18.51 2.20 1.33
CA CYS A 215 18.46 1.80 -0.07
C CYS A 215 19.76 2.09 -0.84
N SER A 216 20.59 3.04 -0.38
CA SER A 216 21.78 3.61 -1.06
C SER A 216 21.60 4.06 -2.53
N LYS A 217 20.44 3.84 -3.14
CA LYS A 217 20.10 4.22 -4.51
C LYS A 217 19.47 5.61 -4.50
N ARG A 218 20.14 6.56 -5.14
CA ARG A 218 19.60 7.89 -5.45
C ARG A 218 18.73 7.76 -6.69
N PHE A 219 17.49 8.22 -6.62
CA PHE A 219 16.62 8.36 -7.79
C PHE A 219 16.54 9.84 -8.14
N THR A 220 16.77 10.17 -9.41
CA THR A 220 16.49 11.50 -9.95
C THR A 220 15.20 11.41 -10.76
N SER A 221 14.21 12.26 -10.43
CA SER A 221 13.08 12.50 -11.33
C SER A 221 13.64 13.22 -12.55
N LYS A 222 13.54 12.60 -13.73
CA LYS A 222 13.69 13.31 -15.00
C LYS A 222 12.39 14.04 -15.32
#